data_AF-A0A2N5A958-F1
#
_entry.id   AF-A0A2N5A958-F1
#
_cell.length_a   1.000
_cell.length_b   1.000
_cell.length_c   1.000
_cell.angle_alpha   90.00
_cell.angle_beta   90.00
_cell.angle_gamma   90.00
#
_symmetry.space_group_name_H-M   'P 1'
#
loop_
_entity.id
_entity.type
_entity.pdbx_description
1 polymer ?
#
loop_
_entity_poly.entity_id
_entity_poly.type
_entity_poly.pdbx_seq_one_letter_code
_entity_poly.pdbx_strand_id
1 'polypeptide(L)'
;MSFIKYPLPESVLQATEQRIQWVLDNFSRVCVSFSGGKDSTVMLHLTAQAARLQGKKISVLFIDWEAQFSCTIAHCEKLRALYA
;
A
#
# COMPACT_ATOMS: atom_id res chain seq x y z
N MET A 1 9.11 24.42 -14.77
CA MET A 1 8.03 23.41 -14.90
C MET A 1 7.35 23.65 -16.24
N SER A 2 7.12 22.60 -17.04
CA SER A 2 6.33 22.73 -18.27
C SER A 2 4.94 23.24 -17.94
N PHE A 3 4.46 24.26 -18.66
CA PHE A 3 3.09 24.77 -18.55
C PHE A 3 2.05 23.84 -19.22
N ILE A 4 2.51 22.87 -20.01
CA ILE A 4 1.67 21.91 -20.70
C ILE A 4 1.89 20.54 -20.05
N LYS A 5 0.83 19.97 -19.48
CA LYS A 5 0.83 18.58 -19.00
C LYS A 5 0.26 17.70 -20.12
N TYR A 6 1.00 16.66 -20.50
CA TYR A 6 0.50 15.64 -21.40
C TYR A 6 -0.41 14.69 -20.61
N PRO A 7 -1.69 14.51 -20.98
CA PRO A 7 -2.57 13.57 -20.32
C PRO A 7 -2.12 12.14 -20.62
N LEU A 8 -2.12 11.30 -19.59
CA LEU A 8 -1.95 9.85 -19.75
C LEU A 8 -3.33 9.19 -19.96
N PRO A 9 -3.40 8.06 -20.69
CA PRO A 9 -4.67 7.38 -20.96
C PRO A 9 -5.25 6.67 -19.72
N GLU A 10 -4.53 6.64 -18.60
CA GLU A 10 -4.94 5.98 -17.37
C GLU A 10 -5.00 6.93 -16.19
N SER A 11 -5.91 6.63 -15.27
CA SER A 11 -5.98 7.29 -13.96
C SER A 11 -4.85 6.82 -13.05
N VAL A 12 -4.56 7.62 -12.02
CA VAL A 12 -3.58 7.27 -10.98
C VAL A 12 -3.93 5.94 -10.30
N LEU A 13 -5.22 5.66 -10.10
CA LEU A 13 -5.69 4.40 -9.51
C LEU A 13 -5.37 3.22 -10.43
N GLN A 14 -5.75 3.30 -11.71
CA GLN A 14 -5.49 2.24 -12.70
C GLN A 14 -3.98 1.96 -12.82
N ALA A 15 -3.17 3.01 -12.92
CA ALA A 15 -1.71 2.87 -12.99
C ALA A 15 -1.14 2.21 -11.72
N THR A 16 -1.75 2.46 -10.56
CA THR A 16 -1.33 1.87 -9.29
C THR A 16 -1.70 0.39 -9.22
N GLU A 17 -2.94 0.03 -9.58
CA GLU A 17 -3.41 -1.36 -9.63
C GLU A 17 -2.55 -2.21 -10.58
N GLN A 18 -2.24 -1.68 -11.77
CA GLN A 18 -1.36 -2.37 -12.73
C GLN A 18 0.04 -2.63 -12.15
N ARG A 19 0.64 -1.65 -11.46
CA ARG A 19 1.96 -1.83 -10.82
C ARG A 19 1.91 -2.85 -9.69
N ILE A 20 0.86 -2.84 -8.86
CA ILE A 20 0.67 -3.83 -7.79
C ILE A 20 0.54 -5.23 -8.39
N GLN A 21 -0.31 -5.38 -9.40
CA GLN A 21 -0.52 -6.64 -10.11
C GLN A 21 0.80 -7.19 -10.65
N TRP A 22 1.56 -6.33 -11.36
CA TRP A 22 2.86 -6.68 -11.90
C TRP A 22 3.84 -7.13 -10.79
N VAL A 23 3.94 -6.39 -9.69
CA VAL A 23 4.81 -6.76 -8.57
C VAL A 23 4.40 -8.12 -7.97
N LEU A 24 3.11 -8.34 -7.73
CA LEU A 24 2.63 -9.60 -7.19
C LEU A 24 2.91 -10.77 -8.15
N ASP A 25 2.82 -10.57 -9.46
CA ASP A 25 3.08 -11.60 -10.48
C ASP A 25 4.55 -11.95 -10.65
N ASN A 26 5.45 -10.99 -10.41
CA ASN A 26 6.88 -11.17 -10.67
C ASN A 26 7.70 -11.52 -9.42
N PHE A 27 7.17 -11.31 -8.22
CA PHE A 27 7.90 -11.56 -6.97
C PHE A 27 7.17 -12.56 -6.08
N SER A 28 7.90 -13.59 -5.63
CA SER A 28 7.37 -14.63 -4.73
C SER A 28 7.16 -14.14 -3.29
N ARG A 29 7.83 -13.04 -2.91
CA ARG A 29 7.72 -12.40 -1.58
C ARG A 29 7.63 -10.89 -1.74
N VAL A 30 6.48 -10.33 -1.39
CA VAL A 30 6.22 -8.89 -1.46
C VAL A 30 6.02 -8.36 -0.05
N CYS A 31 6.70 -7.25 0.27
CA CYS A 31 6.56 -6.54 1.53
C CYS A 31 6.06 -5.12 1.29
N VAL A 32 4.99 -4.73 1.97
CA VAL A 32 4.48 -3.36 1.98
C VAL A 32 5.10 -2.63 3.17
N SER A 33 5.91 -1.61 2.87
CA SER A 33 6.36 -0.65 3.89
C SER A 33 5.22 0.27 4.26
N PHE A 34 4.73 0.13 5.49
CA PHE A 34 3.55 0.80 6.01
C PHE A 34 3.96 1.74 7.15
N SER A 35 3.62 3.01 7.04
CA SER A 35 4.04 4.06 7.99
C SER A 35 2.93 4.55 8.92
N GLY A 36 1.69 4.08 8.77
CA GLY A 36 0.54 4.65 9.47
C GLY A 36 -0.01 5.94 8.87
N GLY A 37 0.60 6.47 7.80
CA GLY A 37 0.14 7.66 7.09
C GLY A 37 -0.95 7.38 6.06
N LYS A 38 -1.56 8.43 5.51
CA LYS A 38 -2.65 8.29 4.50
C LYS A 38 -2.22 7.51 3.25
N ASP A 39 -1.04 7.81 2.71
CA ASP A 39 -0.59 7.25 1.43
C ASP A 39 -0.23 5.78 1.56
N SER A 40 0.50 5.44 2.63
CA SER A 40 0.84 4.05 2.94
C SER A 40 -0.39 3.23 3.37
N THR A 41 -1.42 3.87 3.95
CA THR A 41 -2.71 3.22 4.23
C THR A 41 -3.44 2.83 2.95
N VAL A 42 -3.60 3.77 2.00
CA VAL A 42 -4.20 3.47 0.69
C VAL A 42 -3.42 2.38 -0.02
N MET A 43 -2.09 2.47 0.02
CA MET A 43 -1.21 1.46 -0.55
C MET A 43 -1.46 0.07 0.08
N LEU A 44 -1.49 -0.03 1.41
CA LEU A 44 -1.79 -1.29 2.09
C LEU A 44 -3.14 -1.86 1.66
N HIS A 45 -4.20 -1.05 1.61
CA HIS A 45 -5.53 -1.51 1.21
C HIS A 45 -5.54 -2.07 -0.22
N LEU A 46 -4.97 -1.35 -1.19
CA LEU A 46 -4.92 -1.77 -2.59
C LEU A 46 -4.09 -3.05 -2.78
N THR A 47 -2.90 -3.13 -2.17
CA THR A 47 -2.06 -4.34 -2.29
C THR A 47 -2.70 -5.52 -1.59
N ALA A 48 -3.29 -5.35 -0.40
CA ALA A 48 -3.95 -6.43 0.31
C ALA A 48 -5.16 -6.96 -0.48
N GLN A 49 -5.92 -6.08 -1.14
CA GLN A 49 -7.04 -6.49 -2.00
C GLN A 49 -6.54 -7.29 -3.20
N ALA A 50 -5.55 -6.79 -3.94
CA ALA A 50 -4.97 -7.49 -5.09
C ALA A 50 -4.36 -8.85 -4.70
N ALA A 51 -3.61 -8.88 -3.60
CA ALA A 51 -3.03 -10.12 -3.08
C ALA A 51 -4.09 -11.16 -2.70
N ARG A 52 -5.18 -10.73 -2.03
CA ARG A 52 -6.33 -11.61 -1.70
C ARG A 52 -6.99 -12.17 -2.96
N LEU A 53 -7.22 -11.34 -3.98
CA LEU A 53 -7.80 -11.79 -5.26
C LEU A 53 -6.94 -12.84 -5.98
N GLN A 54 -5.61 -12.72 -5.85
CA GLN A 54 -4.66 -13.69 -6.43
C GLN A 54 -4.34 -14.88 -5.51
N GLY A 55 -4.89 -14.94 -4.30
CA GLY A 55 -4.54 -15.95 -3.30
C GLY A 55 -3.08 -15.87 -2.81
N LYS A 56 -2.42 -14.71 -2.92
CA LYS A 56 -1.04 -14.48 -2.52
C LYS A 56 -0.97 -13.90 -1.10
N LYS A 57 0.08 -14.26 -0.37
CA LYS A 57 0.42 -13.65 0.92
C LYS A 57 1.41 -12.51 0.72
N ILE A 58 1.24 -11.44 1.50
CA ILE A 58 2.17 -10.31 1.57
C ILE A 58 2.66 -10.15 3.01
N SER A 59 3.84 -9.58 3.16
CA SER A 59 4.32 -9.09 4.45
C SER A 59 4.03 -7.60 4.58
N VAL A 60 3.82 -7.11 5.80
CA VAL A 60 3.67 -5.69 6.09
C VAL A 60 4.72 -5.30 7.12
N LEU A 61 5.52 -4.28 6.82
CA LEU A 61 6.54 -3.75 7.71
C LEU A 61 6.06 -2.41 8.26
N PHE A 62 5.99 -2.31 9.59
CA PHE A 62 5.82 -1.05 10.30
C PHE A 62 7.02 -0.84 11.22
N ILE A 63 7.60 0.35 11.20
CA ILE A 63 8.71 0.74 12.08
C ILE A 63 8.15 1.66 13.15
N ASP A 64 8.14 1.16 14.38
CA ASP A 64 7.81 1.96 15.55
C ASP A 64 9.05 2.75 15.97
N TRP A 65 8.89 4.07 16.07
CA TRP A 65 9.97 4.99 16.48
C TRP A 65 9.88 5.34 17.97
N GLU A 66 8.90 4.79 18.70
CA GLU A 66 8.59 5.04 20.11
C GLU A 66 8.18 6.50 20.45
N ALA A 67 8.31 7.42 19.48
CA ALA A 67 7.97 8.84 19.60
C ALA A 67 6.86 9.29 18.62
N GLN A 68 6.05 8.35 18.12
CA GLN A 68 4.93 8.66 17.22
C GLN A 68 3.67 9.09 17.99
N PHE A 69 2.80 9.82 17.31
CA PHE A 69 1.50 10.19 17.88
C PHE A 69 0.67 8.94 18.19
N SER A 70 0.02 8.93 19.35
CA SER A 70 -0.84 7.82 19.77
C SER A 70 -1.95 7.53 18.76
N CYS A 71 -2.44 8.53 18.03
CA CYS A 71 -3.43 8.34 16.96
C CYS A 71 -2.87 7.54 15.77
N THR A 72 -1.58 7.70 15.43
CA THR A 72 -0.91 6.89 14.41
C THR A 72 -0.78 5.45 14.88
N ILE A 73 -0.36 5.22 16.12
CA ILE A 73 -0.26 3.87 16.70
C ILE A 73 -1.63 3.19 16.73
N ALA A 74 -2.67 3.88 17.19
CA ALA A 74 -4.04 3.34 17.21
C ALA A 74 -4.54 2.98 15.80
N HIS A 75 -4.20 3.78 14.79
CA HIS A 75 -4.52 3.49 13.39
C HIS A 75 -3.77 2.26 12.86
N CYS A 76 -2.46 2.15 13.16
CA CYS A 76 -1.67 0.98 12.80
C CYS A 76 -2.23 -0.31 13.44
N GLU A 77 -2.58 -0.29 14.72
CA GLU A 77 -3.20 -1.43 15.41
C GLU A 77 -4.55 -1.82 14.81
N LYS A 78 -5.38 -0.82 14.45
CA LYS A 78 -6.65 -1.07 13.77
C LYS A 78 -6.44 -1.78 12.43
N LEU A 79 -5.47 -1.35 11.63
CA LEU A 79 -5.18 -1.99 10.35
C LEU A 79 -4.55 -3.37 10.52
N ARG A 80 -3.68 -3.56 11.51
CA ARG A 80 -3.15 -4.87 11.88
C ARG A 80 -4.28 -5.85 12.20
N ALA A 81 -5.27 -5.44 13.01
CA ALA A 81 -6.42 -6.27 13.35
C ALA A 81 -7.35 -6.55 12.15
N LEU A 82 -7.55 -5.58 11.26
CA LEU A 82 -8.38 -5.74 10.06
C LEU A 82 -7.80 -6.74 9.04
N TYR A 83 -6.48 -6.85 9.00
CA TYR A 83 -5.74 -7.68 8.04
C TYR A 83 -5.08 -8.92 8.66
N ALA A 84 -5.37 -9.20 9.93
CA ALA A 84 -4.89 -10.39 10.64
C ALA A 84 -5.40 -11.70 10.02
#